data_AF-A0A839JPI4-F1
#
_entry.id   AF-A0A839JPI4-F1
#
_cell.length_a   1.000
_cell.length_b   1.000
_cell.length_c   1.000
_cell.angle_alpha   90.00
_cell.angle_beta   90.00
_cell.angle_gamma   90.00
#
_symmetry.space_group_name_H-M   'P 1'
#
loop_
_entity.id
_entity.type
_entity.pdbx_description
1 polymer ?
#
loop_
_entity_poly.entity_id
_entity_poly.type
_entity_poly.pdbx_seq_one_letter_code
_entity_poly.pdbx_strand_id
1 'polypeptide(L)'
;MKHFTLVKYHPCIQLAHLYEHLFVTTVADYLYRHGQYKLLDYALNGATYDSGVIIISAECYAKTSAKLLQELAMMKTDFGEAPFYLPISRVLSQIIAEEPEAIFIGDVDTIIGELRLLDDQPWQDLDSVELLPKDVHGDKELLDLMYTTDQPAVKPRKIKLQLHLSDPSIELRMLWRELVRFLNLSIGQKVCQEFGTYFTDESVKDSANSTTVVSIFLVNSHILPATKIEEIAASVKHTLETITMPEVLQRFANYLSLASYSANPHTAPDEDRILREFGAILGSAGWKKIASVENLTKVLQATRITVKDSAIKQIKTI
;
A
#
# COMPACT_ATOMS: atom_id res chain seq x y z
N MET A 1 -8.66 18.16 8.96
CA MET A 1 -7.94 17.34 7.97
C MET A 1 -6.94 18.23 7.27
N LYS A 2 -5.68 17.79 7.10
CA LYS A 2 -4.72 18.49 6.24
C LYS A 2 -4.49 17.66 4.98
N HIS A 3 -4.34 18.33 3.85
CA HIS A 3 -4.04 17.71 2.56
C HIS A 3 -2.71 18.25 2.06
N PHE A 4 -1.95 17.38 1.39
CA PHE A 4 -0.73 17.73 0.68
C PHE A 4 -0.84 17.09 -0.70
N THR A 5 -0.65 17.87 -1.75
CA THR A 5 -0.58 17.36 -3.12
C THR A 5 0.70 17.88 -3.74
N LEU A 6 1.66 17.00 -3.90
CA LEU A 6 2.98 17.29 -4.43
C LEU A 6 3.09 16.74 -5.84
N VAL A 7 3.81 17.46 -6.70
CA VAL A 7 4.05 17.06 -8.07
C VAL A 7 5.52 17.19 -8.45
N LYS A 8 5.97 16.25 -9.28
CA LYS A 8 7.31 16.21 -9.88
C LYS A 8 7.18 15.67 -11.31
N TYR A 9 8.19 15.87 -12.14
CA TYR A 9 8.20 15.39 -13.53
C TYR A 9 9.56 14.79 -13.87
N HIS A 10 9.54 13.71 -14.64
CA HIS A 10 10.72 13.15 -15.27
C HIS A 10 10.39 12.65 -16.68
N PRO A 11 11.22 12.91 -17.71
CA PRO A 11 10.91 12.52 -19.09
C PRO A 11 10.84 11.00 -19.30
N CYS A 12 11.68 10.23 -18.61
CA CYS A 12 11.57 8.76 -18.59
C CYS A 12 10.43 8.32 -17.68
N ILE A 13 9.32 7.86 -18.27
CA ILE A 13 8.09 7.47 -17.55
C ILE A 13 8.36 6.35 -16.54
N GLN A 14 9.10 5.31 -16.94
CA GLN A 14 9.36 4.18 -16.04
C GLN A 14 10.33 4.51 -14.91
N LEU A 15 11.27 5.45 -15.13
CA LEU A 15 12.08 5.99 -14.04
C LEU A 15 11.24 6.85 -13.08
N ALA A 16 10.30 7.63 -13.60
CA ALA A 16 9.33 8.38 -12.80
C ALA A 16 8.49 7.43 -11.93
N HIS A 17 8.01 6.32 -12.50
CA HIS A 17 7.24 5.29 -11.83
C HIS A 17 8.05 4.58 -10.72
N LEU A 18 9.30 4.24 -11.02
CA LEU A 18 10.27 3.72 -10.04
C LEU A 18 10.48 4.69 -8.88
N TYR A 19 10.69 5.98 -9.17
CA TYR A 19 10.88 7.00 -8.15
C TYR A 19 9.63 7.20 -7.28
N GLU A 20 8.44 7.19 -7.88
CA GLU A 20 7.17 7.32 -7.16
C GLU A 20 7.02 6.22 -6.10
N HIS A 21 7.18 4.94 -6.49
CA HIS A 21 7.10 3.83 -5.54
C HIS A 21 8.17 3.91 -4.45
N LEU A 22 9.40 4.31 -4.78
CA LEU A 22 10.48 4.51 -3.81
C LEU A 22 10.14 5.59 -2.79
N PHE A 23 9.65 6.74 -3.25
CA PHE A 23 9.25 7.86 -2.41
C PHE A 23 8.06 7.50 -1.51
N VAL A 24 6.99 6.94 -2.08
CA VAL A 24 5.81 6.49 -1.32
C VAL A 24 6.21 5.47 -0.25
N THR A 25 7.05 4.49 -0.61
CA THR A 25 7.56 3.48 0.34
C THR A 25 8.34 4.13 1.48
N THR A 26 9.21 5.10 1.17
CA THR A 26 10.01 5.82 2.15
C THR A 26 9.12 6.57 3.16
N VAL A 27 8.15 7.33 2.65
CA VAL A 27 7.21 8.11 3.49
C VAL A 27 6.35 7.19 4.34
N ALA A 28 5.82 6.11 3.75
CA ALA A 28 4.94 5.19 4.45
C ALA A 28 5.68 4.40 5.54
N ASP A 29 6.95 4.03 5.32
CA ASP A 29 7.78 3.39 6.35
C ASP A 29 8.18 4.37 7.45
N TYR A 30 8.50 5.63 7.11
CA TYR A 30 8.73 6.69 8.09
C TYR A 30 7.52 6.86 9.02
N LEU A 31 6.32 6.96 8.47
CA LEU A 31 5.07 7.07 9.24
C LEU A 31 4.83 5.83 10.10
N TYR A 32 5.02 4.63 9.55
CA TYR A 32 4.86 3.37 10.28
C TYR A 32 5.79 3.29 11.50
N ARG A 33 7.08 3.65 11.34
CA ARG A 33 8.06 3.69 12.45
C ARG A 33 7.70 4.69 13.54
N HIS A 34 6.86 5.68 13.24
CA HIS A 34 6.31 6.64 14.21
C HIS A 34 4.89 6.27 14.70
N GLY A 35 4.49 5.01 14.54
CA GLY A 35 3.19 4.50 15.00
C GLY A 35 2.00 5.15 14.29
N GLN A 36 2.22 5.70 13.09
CA GLN A 36 1.17 6.23 12.24
C GLN A 36 0.80 5.19 11.17
N TYR A 37 -0.49 4.90 11.04
CA TYR A 37 -0.98 3.83 10.19
C TYR A 37 -1.97 4.35 9.14
N LYS A 38 -1.84 3.85 7.91
CA LYS A 38 -2.77 4.14 6.82
C LYS A 38 -4.19 3.75 7.25
N LEU A 39 -5.20 4.47 6.76
CA LEU A 39 -6.61 4.44 7.20
C LEU A 39 -6.86 5.18 8.52
N LEU A 40 -6.05 4.96 9.56
CA LEU A 40 -6.30 5.54 10.89
C LEU A 40 -5.79 6.97 11.04
N ASP A 41 -4.57 7.24 10.59
CA ASP A 41 -3.92 8.55 10.80
C ASP A 41 -3.74 9.31 9.52
N TYR A 42 -3.66 8.60 8.39
CA TYR A 42 -3.40 9.19 7.10
C TYR A 42 -3.91 8.34 5.93
N ALA A 43 -4.03 8.98 4.77
CA ALA A 43 -3.98 8.36 3.47
C ALA A 43 -2.77 8.89 2.70
N LEU A 44 -2.14 8.04 1.89
CA LEU A 44 -1.01 8.37 1.03
C LEU A 44 -1.16 7.57 -0.26
N ASN A 45 -1.15 8.27 -1.39
CA ASN A 45 -1.25 7.70 -2.72
C ASN A 45 -0.21 8.38 -3.62
N GLY A 46 0.50 7.57 -4.40
CA GLY A 46 1.29 8.03 -5.53
C GLY A 46 0.61 7.64 -6.83
N ALA A 47 0.89 8.40 -7.89
CA ALA A 47 0.51 8.04 -9.24
C ALA A 47 1.52 8.63 -10.22
N THR A 48 1.89 7.82 -11.20
CA THR A 48 2.70 8.24 -12.34
C THR A 48 1.84 8.21 -13.60
N TYR A 49 1.95 9.24 -14.45
CA TYR A 49 1.18 9.38 -15.68
C TYR A 49 2.08 9.21 -16.91
N ASP A 50 1.49 8.86 -18.06
CA ASP A 50 2.18 8.69 -19.35
C ASP A 50 2.98 9.93 -19.79
N SER A 51 2.66 11.10 -19.24
CA SER A 51 3.41 12.32 -19.47
C SER A 51 4.72 12.38 -18.68
N GLY A 52 5.03 11.41 -17.82
CA GLY A 52 6.16 11.42 -16.88
C GLY A 52 5.91 12.26 -15.62
N VAL A 53 4.68 12.76 -15.43
CA VAL A 53 4.28 13.49 -14.23
C VAL A 53 4.01 12.51 -13.09
N ILE A 54 4.54 12.84 -11.91
CA ILE A 54 4.37 12.10 -10.66
C ILE A 54 3.54 12.96 -9.72
N ILE A 55 2.46 12.42 -9.17
CA ILE A 55 1.63 13.08 -8.16
C ILE A 55 1.65 12.26 -6.87
N ILE A 56 2.00 12.90 -5.76
CA ILE A 56 1.86 12.34 -4.41
C ILE A 56 0.78 13.11 -3.68
N SER A 57 -0.27 12.41 -3.25
CA SER A 57 -1.36 12.97 -2.46
C SER A 57 -1.38 12.34 -1.07
N ALA A 58 -1.39 13.17 -0.04
CA ALA A 58 -1.48 12.74 1.35
C ALA A 58 -2.60 13.47 2.10
N GLU A 59 -3.37 12.71 2.87
CA GLU A 59 -4.40 13.24 3.77
C GLU A 59 -4.05 12.88 5.21
N CYS A 60 -4.16 13.84 6.14
CA CYS A 60 -3.87 13.61 7.55
C CYS A 60 -5.14 13.75 8.39
N TYR A 61 -5.49 12.66 9.08
CA TYR A 61 -6.61 12.58 10.01
C TYR A 61 -6.16 12.85 11.45
N ALA A 62 -4.91 12.53 11.78
CA ALA A 62 -4.30 12.81 13.08
C ALA A 62 -3.42 14.07 13.07
N LYS A 63 -3.33 14.75 14.22
CA LYS A 63 -2.41 15.89 14.39
C LYS A 63 -0.94 15.47 14.27
N THR A 64 -0.62 14.25 14.71
CA THR A 64 0.75 13.70 14.67
C THR A 64 1.20 13.43 13.24
N SER A 65 0.41 12.73 12.42
CA SER A 65 0.70 12.55 10.99
C SER A 65 0.83 13.89 10.27
N ALA A 66 -0.06 14.84 10.55
CA ALA A 66 0.01 16.20 10.00
C ALA A 66 1.28 16.98 10.38
N LYS A 67 1.91 16.66 11.52
CA LYS A 67 3.19 17.25 11.96
C LYS A 67 4.37 16.56 11.26
N LEU A 68 4.35 15.23 11.23
CA LEU A 68 5.38 14.42 10.58
C LEU A 68 5.49 14.72 9.08
N LEU A 69 4.37 15.05 8.43
CA LEU A 69 4.31 15.37 6.99
C LEU A 69 4.47 16.87 6.66
N GLN A 70 4.75 17.74 7.63
CA GLN A 70 5.01 19.16 7.33
C GLN A 70 6.20 19.37 6.39
N GLU A 71 7.16 18.45 6.45
CA GLU A 71 8.38 18.48 5.64
C GLU A 71 8.35 17.41 4.55
N LEU A 72 7.16 16.92 4.16
CA LEU A 72 7.01 15.88 3.13
C LEU A 72 7.76 16.24 1.84
N ALA A 73 7.68 17.50 1.40
CA ALA A 73 8.37 17.99 0.21
C ALA A 73 9.92 17.97 0.32
N MET A 74 10.46 17.87 1.55
CA MET A 74 11.89 17.81 1.84
C MET A 74 12.37 16.39 2.18
N MET A 75 11.47 15.40 2.25
CA MET A 75 11.86 14.02 2.51
C MET A 75 12.72 13.49 1.37
N LYS A 76 13.78 12.78 1.75
CA LYS A 76 14.69 12.12 0.81
C LYS A 76 14.37 10.65 0.71
N THR A 77 14.42 10.14 -0.51
CA THR A 77 14.16 8.74 -0.82
C THR A 77 15.31 7.85 -0.33
N ASP A 78 14.98 6.68 0.22
CA ASP A 78 16.00 5.66 0.52
C ASP A 78 16.30 4.83 -0.73
N PHE A 79 17.49 5.04 -1.31
CA PHE A 79 17.98 4.26 -2.45
C PHE A 79 18.79 3.01 -2.03
N GLY A 80 19.12 2.89 -0.75
CA GLY A 80 20.09 1.91 -0.25
C GLY A 80 21.52 2.20 -0.72
N GLU A 81 22.41 1.27 -0.40
CA GLU A 81 23.84 1.40 -0.68
C GLU A 81 24.33 0.40 -1.74
N ALA A 82 25.41 0.79 -2.42
CA ALA A 82 26.14 -0.09 -3.33
C ALA A 82 26.68 -1.33 -2.56
N PRO A 83 26.82 -2.49 -3.22
CA PRO A 83 26.50 -2.77 -4.62
C PRO A 83 25.05 -3.23 -4.85
N PHE A 84 24.22 -3.31 -3.81
CA PHE A 84 22.95 -4.04 -3.87
C PHE A 84 21.73 -3.15 -4.13
N TYR A 85 21.75 -1.89 -3.69
CA TYR A 85 20.65 -0.94 -3.86
C TYR A 85 19.27 -1.56 -3.59
N LEU A 86 19.17 -2.24 -2.44
CA LEU A 86 18.06 -3.13 -2.12
C LEU A 86 16.66 -2.49 -2.25
N PRO A 87 16.43 -1.23 -1.82
CA PRO A 87 15.15 -0.55 -2.05
C PRO A 87 14.80 -0.44 -3.54
N ILE A 88 15.76 -0.05 -4.38
CA ILE A 88 15.58 0.06 -5.83
C ILE A 88 15.24 -1.31 -6.42
N SER A 89 16.01 -2.34 -6.08
CA SER A 89 15.77 -3.71 -6.57
C SER A 89 14.37 -4.23 -6.20
N ARG A 90 13.91 -3.94 -4.97
CA ARG A 90 12.58 -4.33 -4.49
C ARG A 90 11.48 -3.59 -5.24
N VAL A 91 11.58 -2.27 -5.40
CA VAL A 91 10.58 -1.50 -6.13
C VAL A 91 10.54 -1.91 -7.60
N LEU A 92 11.70 -2.09 -8.23
CA LEU A 92 11.78 -2.58 -9.60
C LEU A 92 11.12 -3.96 -9.75
N SER A 93 11.28 -4.84 -8.77
CA SER A 93 10.56 -6.12 -8.73
C SER A 93 9.05 -5.96 -8.64
N GLN A 94 8.54 -4.94 -7.94
CA GLN A 94 7.11 -4.64 -7.90
C GLN A 94 6.61 -4.21 -9.27
N ILE A 95 7.30 -3.26 -9.92
CA ILE A 95 6.92 -2.74 -11.24
C ILE A 95 6.94 -3.86 -12.28
N ILE A 96 7.97 -4.71 -12.29
CA ILE A 96 8.02 -5.88 -13.19
C ILE A 96 6.86 -6.86 -12.93
N ALA A 97 6.38 -6.97 -11.69
CA ALA A 97 5.26 -7.84 -11.35
C ALA A 97 3.89 -7.22 -11.63
N GLU A 98 3.83 -5.89 -11.74
CA GLU A 98 2.65 -5.08 -12.07
C GLU A 98 2.40 -5.02 -13.59
N GLU A 99 3.46 -4.77 -14.36
CA GLU A 99 3.37 -4.50 -15.80
C GLU A 99 2.98 -5.75 -16.62
N PRO A 100 2.08 -5.63 -17.62
CA PRO A 100 1.73 -6.74 -18.49
C PRO A 100 2.83 -7.08 -19.50
N GLU A 101 3.64 -6.10 -19.87
CA GLU A 101 4.78 -6.24 -20.78
C GLU A 101 6.12 -6.22 -20.03
N ALA A 102 7.15 -6.79 -20.64
CA ALA A 102 8.50 -6.81 -20.09
C ALA A 102 9.10 -5.41 -20.11
N ILE A 103 9.90 -5.10 -19.08
CA ILE A 103 10.57 -3.81 -18.93
C ILE A 103 12.02 -3.94 -19.36
N PHE A 104 12.46 -3.08 -20.28
CA PHE A 104 13.87 -2.88 -20.56
C PHE A 104 14.50 -2.04 -19.45
N ILE A 105 15.66 -2.46 -18.97
CA ILE A 105 16.44 -1.76 -17.94
C ILE A 105 17.83 -1.52 -18.53
N GLY A 106 18.19 -0.25 -18.66
CA GLY A 106 19.50 0.19 -19.13
C GLY A 106 20.60 0.05 -18.08
N ASP A 107 21.60 0.93 -18.16
CA ASP A 107 22.71 0.98 -17.22
C ASP A 107 22.23 1.38 -15.81
N VAL A 108 22.47 0.49 -14.84
CA VAL A 108 22.08 0.65 -13.43
C VAL A 108 22.74 1.88 -12.80
N ASP A 109 24.02 2.14 -13.07
CA ASP A 109 24.71 3.28 -12.46
C ASP A 109 24.13 4.60 -12.99
N THR A 110 23.77 4.64 -14.28
CA THR A 110 23.08 5.79 -14.89
C THR A 110 21.68 5.98 -14.31
N ILE A 111 20.89 4.91 -14.19
CA ILE A 111 19.54 4.97 -13.56
C ILE A 111 19.63 5.49 -12.12
N ILE A 112 20.60 5.04 -11.34
CA ILE A 112 20.80 5.51 -9.96
C ILE A 112 21.20 6.98 -9.93
N GLY A 113 22.07 7.42 -10.85
CA GLY A 113 22.42 8.82 -11.04
C GLY A 113 21.19 9.69 -11.27
N GLU A 114 20.34 9.31 -12.23
CA GLU A 114 19.11 10.03 -12.56
C GLU A 114 18.07 10.02 -11.43
N LEU A 115 17.91 8.90 -10.71
CA LEU A 115 17.05 8.84 -9.53
C LEU A 115 17.50 9.82 -8.44
N ARG A 116 18.80 9.97 -8.22
CA ARG A 116 19.34 10.95 -7.25
C ARG A 116 19.13 12.39 -7.72
N LEU A 117 19.35 12.67 -9.00
CA LEU A 117 19.06 13.98 -9.58
C LEU A 117 17.57 14.33 -9.41
N LEU A 118 16.69 13.38 -9.67
CA LEU A 118 15.25 13.54 -9.47
C LEU A 118 14.89 13.75 -7.99
N ASP A 119 15.54 13.06 -7.04
CA ASP A 119 15.33 13.25 -5.60
C ASP A 119 15.84 14.59 -5.08
N ASP A 120 16.88 15.14 -5.72
CA ASP A 120 17.42 16.46 -5.43
C ASP A 120 16.58 17.60 -6.00
N GLN A 121 15.76 17.34 -7.01
CA GLN A 121 14.75 18.29 -7.44
C GLN A 121 13.68 18.47 -6.35
N PRO A 122 13.32 19.72 -6.01
CA PRO A 122 12.28 19.98 -5.02
C PRO A 122 10.93 19.47 -5.53
N TRP A 123 10.16 18.87 -4.63
CA TRP A 123 8.73 18.69 -4.87
C TRP A 123 8.04 20.05 -4.98
N GLN A 124 7.12 20.18 -5.94
CA GLN A 124 6.29 21.37 -6.07
C GLN A 124 4.92 21.11 -5.46
N ASP A 125 4.38 22.09 -4.73
CA ASP A 125 2.97 22.05 -4.33
C ASP A 125 2.09 22.24 -5.57
N LEU A 126 1.08 21.40 -5.77
CA LEU A 126 0.25 21.44 -6.97
C LEU A 126 -0.45 22.80 -7.14
N ASP A 127 -0.84 23.49 -6.07
CA ASP A 127 -1.47 24.82 -6.15
C ASP A 127 -0.48 25.89 -6.67
N SER A 128 0.83 25.63 -6.59
CA SER A 128 1.89 26.53 -7.07
C SER A 128 2.31 26.26 -8.51
N VAL A 129 1.83 25.17 -9.13
CA VAL A 129 2.20 24.78 -10.50
C VAL A 129 1.27 25.42 -11.51
N GLU A 130 1.84 26.28 -12.38
CA GLU A 130 1.11 26.87 -13.51
C GLU A 130 0.85 25.85 -14.63
N LEU A 131 1.87 25.06 -14.99
CA LEU A 131 1.80 24.05 -16.04
C LEU A 131 2.94 23.02 -15.86
N LEU A 132 2.64 21.74 -16.10
CA LEU A 132 3.62 20.66 -16.13
C LEU A 132 3.15 19.54 -17.10
N PRO A 133 4.04 18.95 -17.92
CA PRO A 133 5.40 19.41 -18.20
C PRO A 133 5.40 20.73 -18.99
N LYS A 134 6.36 21.64 -18.71
CA LYS A 134 6.45 22.96 -19.37
C LYS A 134 6.94 22.88 -20.82
N ASP A 135 7.82 21.93 -21.12
CA ASP A 135 8.40 21.68 -22.45
C ASP A 135 8.43 20.16 -22.71
N VAL A 136 7.76 19.69 -23.77
CA VAL A 136 7.66 18.25 -24.11
C VAL A 136 8.85 17.77 -24.96
N HIS A 137 9.86 18.61 -25.18
CA HIS A 137 11.10 18.21 -25.85
C HIS A 137 12.03 17.53 -24.84
N GLY A 138 11.62 16.34 -24.38
CA GLY A 138 12.44 15.49 -23.53
C GLY A 138 13.72 15.07 -24.24
N ASP A 139 14.81 14.97 -23.49
CA ASP A 139 16.03 14.33 -23.97
C ASP A 139 15.74 12.89 -24.34
N LYS A 140 15.96 12.54 -25.61
CA LYS A 140 15.69 11.18 -26.10
C LYS A 140 16.55 10.15 -25.41
N GLU A 141 17.76 10.51 -24.98
CA GLU A 141 18.66 9.59 -24.29
C GLU A 141 18.09 9.17 -22.93
N LEU A 142 17.39 10.08 -22.24
CA LEU A 142 16.71 9.76 -20.98
C LEU A 142 15.50 8.85 -21.19
N LEU A 143 14.78 8.96 -22.31
CA LEU A 143 13.61 8.13 -22.60
C LEU A 143 13.96 6.64 -22.69
N ASP A 144 15.19 6.32 -23.12
CA ASP A 144 15.63 4.94 -23.37
C ASP A 144 16.30 4.27 -22.15
N LEU A 145 16.36 4.94 -20.99
CA LEU A 145 16.96 4.37 -19.77
C LEU A 145 16.15 3.21 -19.18
N MET A 146 14.83 3.33 -19.20
CA MET A 146 13.89 2.30 -18.75
C MET A 146 12.57 2.49 -19.49
N TYR A 147 12.04 1.43 -20.10
CA TYR A 147 10.80 1.51 -20.86
C TYR A 147 10.09 0.16 -20.97
N THR A 148 8.77 0.21 -21.12
CA THR A 148 7.94 -0.95 -21.42
C THR A 148 8.19 -1.41 -22.86
N THR A 149 8.49 -2.69 -23.04
CA THR A 149 8.73 -3.29 -24.37
C THR A 149 7.43 -3.81 -25.00
N ASP A 150 7.50 -4.30 -26.24
CA ASP A 150 6.39 -4.99 -26.89
C ASP A 150 6.28 -6.48 -26.52
N GLN A 151 7.22 -6.99 -25.72
CA GLN A 151 7.26 -8.38 -25.30
C GLN A 151 6.41 -8.60 -24.04
N PRO A 152 5.69 -9.72 -23.91
CA PRO A 152 4.92 -10.01 -22.70
C PRO A 152 5.83 -10.20 -21.49
N ALA A 153 5.39 -9.72 -20.32
CA ALA A 153 6.09 -9.94 -19.07
C ALA A 153 6.17 -11.44 -18.72
N VAL A 154 7.22 -11.80 -17.99
CA VAL A 154 7.31 -13.14 -17.39
C VAL A 154 6.22 -13.28 -16.34
N LYS A 155 5.41 -14.34 -16.44
CA LYS A 155 4.30 -14.57 -15.51
C LYS A 155 4.78 -14.58 -14.05
N PRO A 156 4.28 -13.68 -13.20
CA PRO A 156 4.71 -13.61 -11.81
C PRO A 156 4.16 -14.78 -10.98
N ARG A 157 4.91 -15.17 -9.94
CA ARG A 157 4.48 -16.12 -8.92
C ARG A 157 3.42 -15.47 -8.03
N LYS A 158 2.40 -16.23 -7.62
CA LYS A 158 1.28 -15.72 -6.80
C LYS A 158 1.35 -16.20 -5.36
N ILE A 159 1.39 -15.24 -4.44
CA ILE A 159 1.25 -15.46 -3.00
C ILE A 159 -0.13 -14.96 -2.58
N LYS A 160 -0.83 -15.73 -1.75
CA LYS A 160 -2.17 -15.40 -1.25
C LYS A 160 -2.13 -15.27 0.25
N LEU A 161 -2.55 -14.11 0.76
CA LEU A 161 -2.87 -13.92 2.17
C LEU A 161 -4.38 -14.09 2.32
N GLN A 162 -4.81 -15.04 3.13
CA GLN A 162 -6.21 -15.34 3.37
C GLN A 162 -6.53 -15.14 4.85
N LEU A 163 -7.50 -14.28 5.14
CA LEU A 163 -8.08 -14.07 6.46
C LEU A 163 -9.49 -14.62 6.45
N HIS A 164 -9.84 -15.38 7.48
CA HIS A 164 -11.12 -16.05 7.58
C HIS A 164 -11.71 -15.88 8.98
N LEU A 165 -12.98 -15.51 9.06
CA LEU A 165 -13.76 -15.48 10.29
C LEU A 165 -14.98 -16.39 10.13
N SER A 166 -15.23 -17.23 11.14
CA SER A 166 -16.49 -17.96 11.30
C SER A 166 -17.28 -17.34 12.45
N ASP A 167 -18.30 -16.55 12.15
CA ASP A 167 -19.21 -15.95 13.14
C ASP A 167 -20.62 -15.82 12.54
N PRO A 168 -21.68 -16.25 13.24
CA PRO A 168 -23.06 -16.13 12.74
C PRO A 168 -23.60 -14.68 12.75
N SER A 169 -23.02 -13.75 13.53
CA SER A 169 -23.45 -12.35 13.55
C SER A 169 -22.91 -11.61 12.33
N ILE A 170 -23.82 -11.12 11.50
CA ILE A 170 -23.47 -10.28 10.35
C ILE A 170 -22.78 -8.98 10.80
N GLU A 171 -23.19 -8.38 11.92
CA GLU A 171 -22.58 -7.15 12.43
C GLU A 171 -21.12 -7.38 12.85
N LEU A 172 -20.82 -8.51 13.50
CA LEU A 172 -19.43 -8.85 13.84
C LEU A 172 -18.60 -9.19 12.60
N ARG A 173 -19.19 -9.83 11.59
CA ARG A 173 -18.52 -10.06 10.30
C ARG A 173 -18.21 -8.76 9.55
N MET A 174 -19.11 -7.77 9.59
CA MET A 174 -18.88 -6.44 9.00
C MET A 174 -17.84 -5.64 9.79
N LEU A 175 -17.86 -5.69 11.13
CA LEU A 175 -16.80 -5.12 11.99
C LEU A 175 -15.44 -5.74 11.67
N TRP A 176 -15.39 -7.06 11.61
CA TRP A 176 -14.19 -7.80 11.26
C TRP A 176 -13.67 -7.42 9.88
N ARG A 177 -14.55 -7.23 8.90
CA ARG A 177 -14.14 -6.84 7.55
C ARG A 177 -13.47 -5.47 7.50
N GLU A 178 -14.01 -4.47 8.20
CA GLU A 178 -13.33 -3.17 8.30
C GLU A 178 -11.98 -3.30 9.03
N LEU A 179 -11.90 -4.17 10.04
CA LEU A 179 -10.62 -4.45 10.68
C LEU A 179 -9.65 -5.11 9.71
N VAL A 180 -10.08 -6.12 8.94
CA VAL A 180 -9.24 -6.78 7.92
C VAL A 180 -8.77 -5.80 6.87
N ARG A 181 -9.58 -4.81 6.47
CA ARG A 181 -9.12 -3.73 5.57
C ARG A 181 -7.94 -2.98 6.18
N PHE A 182 -8.01 -2.61 7.46
CA PHE A 182 -6.90 -1.98 8.17
C PHE A 182 -5.66 -2.88 8.26
N LEU A 183 -5.86 -4.16 8.60
CA LEU A 183 -4.78 -5.14 8.67
C LEU A 183 -4.10 -5.32 7.30
N ASN A 184 -4.88 -5.49 6.23
CA ASN A 184 -4.38 -5.72 4.88
C ASN A 184 -3.64 -4.50 4.31
N LEU A 185 -4.04 -3.27 4.65
CA LEU A 185 -3.27 -2.09 4.27
C LEU A 185 -1.87 -2.10 4.88
N SER A 186 -1.76 -2.43 6.17
CA SER A 186 -0.47 -2.44 6.88
C SER A 186 0.39 -3.64 6.49
N ILE A 187 -0.20 -4.84 6.44
CA ILE A 187 0.46 -6.07 6.02
C ILE A 187 0.88 -5.98 4.56
N GLY A 188 -0.02 -5.51 3.69
CA GLY A 188 0.26 -5.37 2.26
C GLY A 188 1.42 -4.43 2.01
N GLN A 189 1.43 -3.26 2.67
CA GLN A 189 2.55 -2.32 2.59
C GLN A 189 3.87 -2.99 3.01
N LYS A 190 3.91 -3.67 4.17
CA LYS A 190 5.14 -4.34 4.65
C LYS A 190 5.60 -5.48 3.74
N VAL A 191 4.68 -6.31 3.26
CA VAL A 191 5.01 -7.41 2.35
C VAL A 191 5.55 -6.89 1.02
N CYS A 192 4.93 -5.85 0.44
CA CYS A 192 5.42 -5.24 -0.79
C CYS A 192 6.81 -4.63 -0.60
N GLN A 193 7.00 -3.86 0.48
CA GLN A 193 8.27 -3.22 0.80
C GLN A 193 9.40 -4.22 1.09
N GLU A 194 9.17 -5.27 1.87
CA GLU A 194 10.23 -6.18 2.32
C GLU A 194 10.60 -7.23 1.27
N PHE A 195 9.67 -7.58 0.39
CA PHE A 195 9.83 -8.71 -0.53
C PHE A 195 9.67 -8.33 -2.01
N GLY A 196 9.53 -7.04 -2.34
CA GLY A 196 9.40 -6.57 -3.72
C GLY A 196 8.17 -7.15 -4.44
N THR A 197 7.09 -7.40 -3.71
CA THR A 197 5.85 -7.94 -4.25
C THR A 197 4.88 -6.84 -4.66
N TYR A 198 4.08 -7.07 -5.69
CA TYR A 198 2.99 -6.20 -6.07
C TYR A 198 1.65 -6.71 -5.55
N PHE A 199 0.89 -5.90 -4.83
CA PHE A 199 -0.50 -6.23 -4.47
C PHE A 199 -1.41 -6.00 -5.68
N THR A 200 -2.05 -7.06 -6.19
CA THR A 200 -2.83 -6.97 -7.43
C THR A 200 -4.34 -6.94 -7.21
N ASP A 201 -4.83 -7.68 -6.22
CA ASP A 201 -6.27 -7.91 -6.07
C ASP A 201 -6.63 -8.34 -4.65
N GLU A 202 -7.85 -8.01 -4.24
CA GLU A 202 -8.49 -8.50 -3.03
C GLU A 202 -9.90 -8.98 -3.36
N SER A 203 -10.21 -10.22 -2.98
CA SER A 203 -11.54 -10.79 -3.14
C SER A 203 -12.16 -11.12 -1.79
N VAL A 204 -13.45 -10.82 -1.64
CA VAL A 204 -14.24 -11.11 -0.46
C VAL A 204 -15.32 -12.13 -0.80
N LYS A 205 -15.48 -13.13 0.06
CA LYS A 205 -16.57 -14.09 -0.01
C LYS A 205 -17.27 -14.14 1.33
N ASP A 206 -18.52 -13.73 1.33
CA ASP A 206 -19.39 -13.77 2.49
C ASP A 206 -20.41 -14.91 2.39
N SER A 207 -20.78 -15.44 3.55
CA SER A 207 -21.79 -16.47 3.72
C SER A 207 -22.46 -16.30 5.08
N ALA A 208 -23.59 -16.98 5.31
CA ALA A 208 -24.40 -16.82 6.51
C ALA A 208 -23.59 -16.85 7.83
N ASN A 209 -22.56 -17.71 7.91
CA ASN A 209 -21.79 -17.96 9.13
C ASN A 209 -20.29 -17.67 8.99
N SER A 210 -19.83 -17.16 7.85
CA SER A 210 -18.40 -16.94 7.66
C SER A 210 -18.09 -15.92 6.56
N THR A 211 -16.98 -15.21 6.74
CA THR A 211 -16.43 -14.31 5.74
C THR A 211 -14.97 -14.66 5.50
N THR A 212 -14.55 -14.63 4.24
CA THR A 212 -13.16 -14.83 3.83
C THR A 212 -12.71 -13.69 2.95
N VAL A 213 -11.54 -13.13 3.27
CA VAL A 213 -10.84 -12.14 2.44
C VAL A 213 -9.57 -12.79 1.92
N VAL A 214 -9.29 -12.66 0.63
CA VAL A 214 -8.07 -13.16 -0.02
C VAL A 214 -7.40 -12.00 -0.75
N SER A 215 -6.23 -11.62 -0.28
CA SER A 215 -5.32 -10.67 -0.92
C SER A 215 -4.28 -11.42 -1.75
N ILE A 216 -4.04 -10.97 -2.98
CA ILE A 216 -3.09 -11.58 -3.91
C ILE A 216 -1.89 -10.66 -4.10
N PHE A 217 -0.70 -11.22 -3.88
CA PHE A 217 0.59 -10.60 -4.12
C PHE A 217 1.28 -11.31 -5.29
N LEU A 218 1.74 -10.53 -6.27
CA LEU A 218 2.55 -10.97 -7.39
C LEU A 218 4.02 -10.80 -7.01
N VAL A 219 4.81 -11.82 -7.28
CA VAL A 219 6.25 -11.84 -6.99
C VAL A 219 6.99 -12.05 -8.30
N ASN A 220 7.94 -11.18 -8.59
CA ASN A 220 8.87 -11.40 -9.68
C ASN A 220 9.65 -12.69 -9.41
N SER A 221 9.55 -13.66 -10.34
CA SER A 221 10.20 -14.96 -10.22
C SER A 221 11.73 -14.88 -10.22
N HIS A 222 12.29 -13.75 -10.63
CA HIS A 222 13.73 -13.52 -10.75
C HIS A 222 14.32 -12.64 -9.63
N ILE A 223 13.52 -12.25 -8.62
CA ILE A 223 14.06 -11.49 -7.48
C ILE A 223 15.10 -12.32 -6.71
N LEU A 224 16.21 -11.69 -6.34
CA LEU A 224 17.27 -12.28 -5.52
C LEU A 224 17.44 -11.47 -4.23
N PRO A 225 17.47 -12.10 -3.04
CA PRO A 225 17.25 -13.52 -2.81
C PRO A 225 15.80 -13.94 -3.09
N ALA A 226 15.61 -15.20 -3.46
CA ALA A 226 14.28 -15.74 -3.73
C ALA A 226 13.39 -15.63 -2.47
N THR A 227 12.22 -15.01 -2.62
CA THR A 227 11.27 -14.81 -1.54
C THR A 227 10.75 -16.15 -0.99
N LYS A 228 10.94 -16.35 0.32
CA LYS A 228 10.46 -17.54 1.05
C LYS A 228 9.14 -17.25 1.76
N ILE A 229 8.25 -18.24 1.76
CA ILE A 229 6.93 -18.09 2.40
C ILE A 229 7.06 -17.95 3.92
N GLU A 230 8.08 -18.55 4.54
CA GLU A 230 8.37 -18.42 5.97
C GLU A 230 8.69 -16.99 6.38
N GLU A 231 9.48 -16.29 5.55
CA GLU A 231 9.89 -14.91 5.81
C GLU A 231 8.68 -13.97 5.68
N ILE A 232 7.83 -14.19 4.67
CA ILE A 232 6.55 -13.47 4.54
C ILE A 232 5.65 -13.75 5.74
N ALA A 233 5.47 -15.02 6.13
CA ALA A 233 4.62 -15.36 7.27
C ALA A 233 5.11 -14.73 8.58
N ALA A 234 6.43 -14.65 8.78
CA ALA A 234 7.04 -13.98 9.92
C ALA A 234 6.79 -12.46 9.89
N SER A 235 6.94 -11.82 8.72
CA SER A 235 6.66 -10.39 8.52
C SER A 235 5.18 -10.06 8.77
N VAL A 236 4.26 -10.88 8.24
CA VAL A 236 2.81 -10.76 8.50
C VAL A 236 2.52 -10.87 9.99
N LYS A 237 3.09 -11.88 10.68
CA LYS A 237 2.91 -12.06 12.12
C LYS A 237 3.41 -10.84 12.91
N HIS A 238 4.63 -10.38 12.63
CA HIS A 238 5.22 -9.23 13.32
C HIS A 238 4.41 -7.95 13.11
N THR A 239 3.93 -7.74 11.87
CA THR A 239 3.08 -6.60 11.53
C THR A 239 1.76 -6.66 12.29
N LEU A 240 1.11 -7.83 12.34
CA LEU A 240 -0.12 -8.06 13.11
C LEU A 240 0.08 -7.75 14.60
N GLU A 241 1.13 -8.28 15.23
CA GLU A 241 1.45 -8.02 16.63
C GLU A 241 1.62 -6.52 16.93
N THR A 242 2.18 -5.78 15.98
CA THR A 242 2.35 -4.32 16.10
C THR A 242 1.03 -3.56 15.97
N ILE A 243 0.25 -3.84 14.92
CA ILE A 243 -0.96 -3.05 14.61
C ILE A 243 -2.20 -3.49 15.39
N THR A 244 -2.09 -4.56 16.19
CA THR A 244 -3.17 -5.05 17.07
C THR A 244 -2.89 -4.78 18.55
N MET A 245 -1.89 -3.96 18.88
CA MET A 245 -1.69 -3.48 20.25
C MET A 245 -2.93 -2.74 20.77
N PRO A 246 -3.24 -2.81 22.08
CA PRO A 246 -4.48 -2.26 22.64
C PRO A 246 -4.75 -0.78 22.28
N GLU A 247 -3.71 0.05 22.26
CA GLU A 247 -3.80 1.46 21.87
C GLU A 247 -4.18 1.66 20.40
N VAL A 248 -3.72 0.77 19.51
CA VAL A 248 -4.07 0.81 18.08
C VAL A 248 -5.50 0.33 17.87
N LEU A 249 -5.91 -0.74 18.57
CA LEU A 249 -7.31 -1.20 18.55
C LEU A 249 -8.26 -0.15 19.12
N GLN A 250 -7.87 0.58 20.16
CA GLN A 250 -8.66 1.68 20.69
C GLN A 250 -8.82 2.81 19.67
N ARG A 251 -7.74 3.15 18.93
CA ARG A 251 -7.80 4.13 17.84
C ARG A 251 -8.69 3.65 16.70
N PHE A 252 -8.64 2.38 16.33
CA PHE A 252 -9.53 1.78 15.33
C PHE A 252 -11.00 1.79 15.77
N ALA A 253 -11.29 1.45 17.04
CA ALA A 253 -12.62 1.55 17.62
C ALA A 253 -13.16 3.00 17.59
N ASN A 254 -12.30 3.98 17.88
CA ASN A 254 -12.65 5.39 17.81
C ASN A 254 -12.96 5.82 16.37
N TYR A 255 -12.16 5.40 15.39
CA TYR A 255 -12.39 5.63 13.97
C TYR A 255 -13.81 5.21 13.54
N LEU A 256 -14.22 3.98 13.88
CA LEU A 256 -15.55 3.48 13.54
C LEU A 256 -16.67 4.13 14.37
N SER A 257 -16.48 4.27 15.68
CA SER A 257 -17.53 4.82 16.57
C SER A 257 -17.84 6.29 16.33
N LEU A 258 -16.90 7.03 15.74
CA LEU A 258 -17.04 8.43 15.34
C LEU A 258 -17.38 8.59 13.84
N ALA A 259 -17.55 7.50 13.09
CA ALA A 259 -17.86 7.54 11.67
C ALA A 259 -19.15 8.33 11.41
N SER A 260 -19.09 9.29 10.48
CA SER A 260 -20.22 10.13 10.10
C SER A 260 -20.29 10.31 8.59
N TYR A 261 -21.33 9.73 7.99
CA TYR A 261 -21.60 9.84 6.56
C TYR A 261 -22.04 11.24 6.12
N SER A 262 -22.48 12.09 7.05
CA SER A 262 -22.88 13.48 6.75
C SER A 262 -21.77 14.50 7.04
N ALA A 263 -21.02 14.30 8.13
CA ALA A 263 -19.99 15.27 8.52
C ALA A 263 -18.63 15.01 7.84
N ASN A 264 -18.25 13.75 7.67
CA ASN A 264 -16.96 13.37 7.07
C ASN A 264 -17.09 12.10 6.19
N PRO A 265 -17.85 12.16 5.08
CA PRO A 265 -18.16 11.00 4.25
C PRO A 265 -16.91 10.26 3.76
N HIS A 266 -15.84 10.98 3.40
CA HIS A 266 -14.60 10.41 2.88
C HIS A 266 -13.82 9.57 3.91
N THR A 267 -14.09 9.76 5.20
CA THR A 267 -13.44 8.99 6.29
C THR A 267 -14.34 7.88 6.81
N ALA A 268 -15.62 7.83 6.43
CA ALA A 268 -16.51 6.77 6.88
C ALA A 268 -16.24 5.46 6.11
N PRO A 269 -16.60 4.29 6.68
CA PRO A 269 -16.55 3.03 5.93
C PRO A 269 -17.42 3.10 4.68
N ASP A 270 -16.86 2.73 3.52
CA ASP A 270 -17.52 2.70 2.21
C ASP A 270 -18.79 1.83 2.25
N GLU A 271 -19.95 2.49 2.24
CA GLU A 271 -21.27 1.87 2.34
C GLU A 271 -21.61 1.00 1.13
N ASP A 272 -21.16 1.40 -0.05
CA ASP A 272 -21.41 0.72 -1.30
C ASP A 272 -20.63 -0.60 -1.36
N ARG A 273 -19.37 -0.59 -0.93
CA ARG A 273 -18.58 -1.82 -0.78
C ARG A 273 -19.23 -2.77 0.23
N ILE A 274 -19.62 -2.25 1.39
CA ILE A 274 -20.18 -3.07 2.46
C ILE A 274 -21.52 -3.69 2.02
N LEU A 275 -22.39 -2.92 1.35
CA LEU A 275 -23.62 -3.44 0.79
C LEU A 275 -23.37 -4.53 -0.26
N ARG A 276 -22.39 -4.33 -1.15
CA ARG A 276 -22.02 -5.34 -2.16
C ARG A 276 -21.48 -6.63 -1.53
N GLU A 277 -20.68 -6.52 -0.47
CA GLU A 277 -20.04 -7.68 0.18
C GLU A 277 -21.01 -8.47 1.08
N PHE A 278 -21.94 -7.80 1.77
CA PHE A 278 -22.78 -8.41 2.81
C PHE A 278 -24.28 -8.41 2.51
N GLY A 279 -24.74 -7.64 1.53
CA GLY A 279 -26.18 -7.40 1.29
C GLY A 279 -26.86 -6.60 2.42
N ALA A 280 -26.08 -5.98 3.31
CA ALA A 280 -26.55 -5.20 4.44
C ALA A 280 -25.61 -4.00 4.69
N ILE A 281 -26.11 -2.97 5.39
CA ILE A 281 -25.36 -1.76 5.70
C ILE A 281 -25.36 -1.52 7.22
N LEU A 282 -24.23 -1.05 7.73
CA LEU A 282 -24.13 -0.43 9.05
C LEU A 282 -23.98 1.08 8.85
N GLY A 283 -24.96 1.85 9.31
CA GLY A 283 -24.82 3.29 9.44
C GLY A 283 -24.01 3.68 10.69
N SER A 284 -23.78 4.98 10.88
CA SER A 284 -23.03 5.53 12.04
C SER A 284 -23.49 4.98 13.39
N ALA A 285 -24.80 4.82 13.60
CA ALA A 285 -25.34 4.26 14.85
C ALA A 285 -24.97 2.78 15.05
N GLY A 286 -24.91 2.01 13.95
CA GLY A 286 -24.47 0.61 13.95
C GLY A 286 -23.00 0.49 14.30
N TRP A 287 -22.14 1.28 13.64
CA TRP A 287 -20.71 1.32 13.96
C TRP A 287 -20.46 1.69 15.42
N LYS A 288 -21.09 2.75 15.91
CA LYS A 288 -20.98 3.18 17.32
C LYS A 288 -21.39 2.09 18.32
N LYS A 289 -22.38 1.26 17.96
CA LYS A 289 -22.84 0.16 18.82
C LYS A 289 -21.81 -0.98 18.92
N ILE A 290 -21.13 -1.31 17.83
CA ILE A 290 -20.30 -2.52 17.74
C ILE A 290 -18.79 -2.25 17.86
N ALA A 291 -18.34 -1.01 17.59
CA ALA A 291 -16.93 -0.63 17.62
C ALA A 291 -16.41 -0.48 19.06
N SER A 292 -16.05 -1.61 19.67
CA SER A 292 -15.39 -1.67 20.97
C SER A 292 -14.12 -2.52 20.89
N VAL A 293 -13.14 -2.24 21.75
CA VAL A 293 -11.91 -3.04 21.85
C VAL A 293 -12.23 -4.51 22.19
N GLU A 294 -13.28 -4.76 22.97
CA GLU A 294 -13.76 -6.10 23.28
C GLU A 294 -14.19 -6.86 22.02
N ASN A 295 -15.07 -6.26 21.20
CA ASN A 295 -15.53 -6.90 19.97
C ASN A 295 -14.38 -7.07 18.96
N LEU A 296 -13.47 -6.08 18.85
CA LEU A 296 -12.29 -6.18 17.99
C LEU A 296 -11.38 -7.33 18.42
N THR A 297 -11.11 -7.46 19.72
CA THR A 297 -10.31 -8.54 20.29
C THR A 297 -10.97 -9.90 20.03
N LYS A 298 -12.29 -9.98 20.21
CA LYS A 298 -13.08 -11.20 19.95
C LYS A 298 -12.94 -11.64 18.50
N VAL A 299 -13.15 -10.75 17.53
CA VAL A 299 -13.06 -11.12 16.11
C VAL A 299 -11.61 -11.43 15.70
N LEU A 300 -10.61 -10.75 16.26
CA LEU A 300 -9.19 -11.06 16.03
C LEU A 300 -8.82 -12.47 16.50
N GLN A 301 -9.21 -12.83 17.72
CA GLN A 301 -8.94 -14.17 18.27
C GLN A 301 -9.63 -15.29 17.48
N ALA A 302 -10.78 -14.99 16.88
CA ALA A 302 -11.51 -15.92 16.02
C ALA A 302 -11.01 -15.92 14.55
N THR A 303 -10.07 -15.04 14.20
CA THR A 303 -9.56 -14.93 12.83
C THR A 303 -8.51 -15.98 12.57
N ARG A 304 -8.69 -16.77 11.50
CA ARG A 304 -7.66 -17.64 10.96
C ARG A 304 -6.93 -16.94 9.82
N ILE A 305 -5.60 -16.87 9.90
CA ILE A 305 -4.76 -16.24 8.89
C ILE A 305 -3.88 -17.30 8.24
N THR A 306 -3.86 -17.33 6.90
CA THR A 306 -3.00 -18.25 6.15
C THR A 306 -2.29 -17.54 5.01
N VAL A 307 -1.00 -17.83 4.85
CA VAL A 307 -0.21 -17.43 3.67
C VAL A 307 -0.02 -18.66 2.81
N LYS A 308 -0.35 -18.56 1.52
CA LYS A 308 -0.27 -19.67 0.57
C LYS A 308 0.58 -19.28 -0.62
N ASP A 309 1.49 -20.16 -0.99
CA ASP A 309 2.21 -20.05 -2.23
C ASP A 309 1.60 -20.94 -3.31
N SER A 310 1.13 -20.34 -4.39
CA SER A 310 0.44 -21.08 -5.44
C SER A 310 1.39 -21.89 -6.32
N ALA A 311 2.66 -21.49 -6.45
CA ALA A 311 3.63 -22.16 -7.32
C ALA A 311 4.18 -23.44 -6.66
N ILE A 312 4.52 -23.36 -5.37
CA ILE A 312 5.13 -24.48 -4.64
C ILE A 312 4.17 -25.19 -3.67
N LYS A 313 2.87 -24.83 -3.70
CA LYS A 313 1.80 -25.42 -2.87
C LYS A 313 2.11 -25.41 -1.36
N GLN A 314 2.92 -24.47 -0.90
CA GLN A 314 3.23 -24.30 0.51
C GLN A 314 2.16 -23.46 1.20
N ILE A 315 1.85 -23.80 2.45
CA ILE A 315 0.86 -23.11 3.26
C ILE A 315 1.45 -22.90 4.65
N LYS A 316 1.34 -21.68 5.17
CA LYS A 316 1.63 -21.35 6.56
C LYS A 316 0.38 -20.78 7.20
N THR A 317 0.08 -21.24 8.42
CA THR A 317 -0.96 -20.66 9.26
C THR A 317 -0.26 -19.80 10.31
N ILE A 318 -0.77 -18.60 10.52
CA ILE A 318 -0.30 -17.64 11.53
C ILE A 318 -1.27 -17.67 12.69
#